data_AF-A0A836VNC4-F1
#
_entry.id   AF-A0A836VNC4-F1
#
_cell.length_a   1.000
_cell.length_b   1.000
_cell.length_c   1.000
_cell.angle_alpha   90.00
_cell.angle_beta   90.00
_cell.angle_gamma   90.00
#
_symmetry.space_group_name_H-M   'P 1'
#
loop_
_entity.id
_entity.type
_entity.pdbx_description
1 polymer ?
#
loop_
_entity_poly.entity_id
_entity_poly.type
_entity_poly.pdbx_seq_one_letter_code
_entity_poly.pdbx_strand_id
1 'polypeptide(L)'
;MKKYKLFFFIIIIVLLNTKTYPQNIEEKMTMLEDYLANLDKVALLFKQKSFNGTMKKGWMLIKKPYNIRIEYENPHPLIIVSNKDYFILYNAEDNLIMHLPISEGPWTIFTKDKLNLS
;
A
#
# COMPACT_ATOMS: atom_id res chain seq x y z
N MET A 1 17.44 -48.42 23.11
CA MET A 1 16.61 -47.32 23.68
C MET A 1 17.03 -45.91 23.27
N LYS A 2 18.33 -45.55 23.24
CA LYS A 2 18.77 -44.17 22.90
C LYS A 2 18.43 -43.72 21.45
N LYS A 3 18.56 -44.59 20.45
CA LYS A 3 18.31 -44.26 19.03
C LYS A 3 16.83 -43.91 18.74
N TYR A 4 15.89 -44.65 19.33
CA TYR A 4 14.45 -44.38 19.17
C TYR A 4 14.02 -43.08 19.86
N LYS A 5 14.63 -42.73 21.01
CA LYS A 5 14.40 -41.44 21.68
C LYS A 5 14.90 -40.26 20.87
N LEU A 6 16.05 -40.40 20.20
CA LEU A 6 16.60 -39.35 19.34
C LEU A 6 15.72 -39.11 18.08
N PHE A 7 15.22 -40.18 17.47
CA PHE A 7 14.31 -40.09 16.33
C PHE A 7 12.97 -39.42 16.71
N PHE A 8 12.43 -39.75 17.88
CA PHE A 8 11.21 -39.14 18.40
C PHE A 8 11.39 -37.64 18.70
N PHE A 9 12.58 -37.24 19.17
CA PHE A 9 12.93 -35.85 19.43
C PHE A 9 12.99 -35.01 18.14
N ILE A 10 13.51 -35.58 17.05
CA ILE A 10 13.56 -34.92 15.73
C ILE A 10 12.16 -34.72 15.16
N ILE A 11 11.26 -35.70 15.29
CA ILE A 11 9.86 -35.59 14.83
C ILE A 11 9.10 -34.51 15.60
N ILE A 12 9.31 -34.39 16.91
CA ILE A 12 8.73 -33.32 17.73
C ILE A 12 9.19 -31.93 17.29
N ILE A 13 10.47 -31.76 16.95
CA ILE A 13 10.99 -30.46 16.47
C ILE A 13 10.40 -30.09 15.10
N VAL A 14 10.17 -31.07 14.22
CA VAL A 14 9.53 -30.83 12.91
C VAL A 14 8.06 -30.42 13.06
N LEU A 15 7.33 -30.99 14.03
CA LEU A 15 5.94 -30.66 14.30
C LEU A 15 5.74 -29.30 15.00
N LEU A 16 6.76 -28.79 15.70
CA LEU A 16 6.73 -27.49 16.39
C LEU A 16 7.02 -26.28 15.48
N ASN A 17 7.37 -26.50 14.21
CA ASN A 17 7.73 -25.44 13.25
C ASN A 17 6.59 -25.02 12.33
N THR A 18 5.32 -25.30 12.67
CA THR A 18 4.21 -24.68 11.95
C THR A 18 4.10 -23.22 12.39
N LYS A 19 4.59 -22.31 11.56
CA LYS A 19 4.22 -20.90 11.69
C LYS A 19 2.71 -20.83 11.51
N THR A 20 1.97 -20.70 12.60
CA THR A 20 0.55 -20.43 12.58
C THR A 20 0.38 -18.95 12.24
N TYR A 21 0.46 -18.60 10.96
CA TYR A 21 -0.21 -17.39 10.51
C TYR A 21 -1.69 -17.58 10.88
N PRO A 22 -2.33 -16.61 11.54
CA PRO A 22 -3.75 -16.71 11.78
C PRO A 22 -4.40 -16.92 10.41
N GLN A 23 -5.08 -18.05 10.21
CA GLN A 23 -5.77 -18.42 8.96
C GLN A 23 -6.65 -17.27 8.43
N ASN A 24 -7.10 -16.41 9.34
CA ASN A 24 -7.89 -15.21 9.09
C ASN A 24 -7.13 -14.05 8.41
N ILE A 25 -5.80 -13.95 8.54
CA ILE A 25 -5.02 -12.86 7.93
C ILE A 25 -4.93 -13.07 6.42
N GLU A 26 -4.55 -14.24 5.95
CA GLU A 26 -4.41 -14.53 4.51
C GLU A 26 -5.74 -14.35 3.76
N GLU A 27 -6.84 -14.81 4.37
CA GLU A 27 -8.19 -14.58 3.86
C GLU A 27 -8.52 -13.07 3.77
N LYS A 28 -8.23 -12.30 4.83
CA LYS A 28 -8.44 -10.84 4.83
C LYS A 28 -7.55 -10.10 3.83
N MET A 29 -6.32 -10.56 3.63
CA MET A 29 -5.39 -9.99 2.65
C MET A 29 -5.92 -10.21 1.25
N THR A 30 -6.34 -11.43 0.92
CA THR A 30 -6.99 -11.76 -0.36
C THR A 30 -8.23 -10.89 -0.59
N MET A 31 -9.11 -10.76 0.42
CA MET A 31 -10.30 -9.90 0.32
C MET A 31 -9.94 -8.43 0.05
N LEU A 32 -8.89 -7.91 0.68
CA LEU A 32 -8.43 -6.54 0.48
C LEU A 32 -7.80 -6.36 -0.91
N GLU A 33 -6.99 -7.30 -1.36
CA GLU A 33 -6.39 -7.30 -2.70
C GLU A 33 -7.45 -7.32 -3.78
N ASP A 34 -8.46 -8.18 -3.65
CA ASP A 34 -9.60 -8.27 -4.57
C ASP A 34 -10.42 -6.98 -4.56
N TYR A 35 -10.70 -6.41 -3.38
CA TYR A 35 -11.39 -5.13 -3.28
C TYR A 35 -10.64 -4.02 -4.00
N LEU A 36 -9.33 -3.89 -3.75
CA LEU A 36 -8.50 -2.86 -4.37
C LEU A 36 -8.32 -3.10 -5.87
N ALA A 37 -8.19 -4.35 -6.33
CA ALA A 37 -8.06 -4.71 -7.74
C ALA A 37 -9.28 -4.27 -8.56
N ASN A 38 -10.48 -4.32 -7.97
CA ASN A 38 -11.73 -3.96 -8.63
C ASN A 38 -12.02 -2.44 -8.66
N LEU A 39 -11.18 -1.59 -8.05
CA LEU A 39 -11.30 -0.13 -8.16
C LEU A 39 -10.82 0.36 -9.54
N ASP A 40 -11.73 0.71 -10.45
CA ASP A 40 -11.39 1.35 -11.73
C ASP A 40 -11.29 2.88 -11.59
N LYS A 41 -12.44 3.53 -11.39
CA LYS A 41 -12.56 5.00 -11.32
C LYS A 41 -13.13 5.43 -9.99
N VAL A 42 -12.37 6.22 -9.26
CA VAL A 42 -12.75 6.73 -7.94
C VAL A 42 -12.49 8.22 -7.89
N ALA A 43 -13.46 8.97 -7.35
CA ALA A 43 -13.28 10.36 -6.96
C ALA A 43 -13.67 10.49 -5.49
N LEU A 44 -12.77 11.07 -4.68
CA LEU A 44 -13.00 11.23 -3.24
C LEU A 44 -12.41 12.52 -2.71
N LEU A 45 -12.97 12.99 -1.60
CA LEU A 45 -12.40 14.04 -0.75
C LEU A 45 -11.69 13.37 0.43
N PHE A 46 -10.55 13.92 0.84
CA PHE A 46 -9.77 13.36 1.95
C PHE A 46 -9.41 14.41 3.01
N LYS A 47 -9.13 13.91 4.22
CA LYS A 47 -8.47 14.65 5.30
C LYS A 47 -7.29 13.82 5.79
N GLN A 48 -6.08 14.36 5.73
CA GLN A 48 -4.85 13.73 6.17
C GLN A 48 -4.37 14.39 7.46
N LYS A 49 -4.01 13.58 8.46
CA LYS A 49 -3.35 14.04 9.69
C LYS A 49 -1.88 13.65 9.65
N SER A 50 -0.99 14.64 9.74
CA SER A 50 0.44 14.41 9.91
C SER A 50 0.77 14.02 11.35
N PHE A 51 1.95 13.44 11.58
CA PHE A 51 2.42 13.04 12.91
C PHE A 51 2.44 14.20 13.91
N ASN A 52 2.81 15.40 13.45
CA ASN A 52 2.80 16.64 14.23
C ASN A 52 1.39 17.20 14.50
N GLY A 53 0.33 16.51 14.09
CA GLY A 53 -1.06 16.93 14.27
C GLY A 53 -1.61 17.87 13.19
N THR A 54 -0.78 18.34 12.24
CA THR A 54 -1.25 19.18 11.14
C THR A 54 -2.27 18.44 10.29
N MET A 55 -3.40 19.07 10.04
CA MET A 55 -4.46 18.55 9.17
C MET A 55 -4.34 19.17 7.78
N LYS A 56 -4.33 18.33 6.75
CA LYS A 56 -4.45 18.75 5.35
C LYS A 56 -5.71 18.15 4.74
N LYS A 57 -6.27 18.82 3.74
CA LYS A 57 -7.44 18.37 2.99
C LYS A 57 -7.14 18.38 1.50
N GLY A 58 -7.95 17.69 0.73
CA GLY A 58 -7.81 17.67 -0.71
C GLY A 58 -8.78 16.72 -1.38
N TRP A 59 -8.56 16.50 -2.66
CA TRP A 59 -9.28 15.53 -3.46
C TRP A 59 -8.32 14.57 -4.15
N MET A 60 -8.81 13.37 -4.41
CA MET A 60 -8.10 12.32 -5.14
C MET A 60 -9.00 11.77 -6.23
N LEU A 61 -8.43 11.66 -7.43
CA LEU A 61 -8.99 10.98 -8.58
C LEU A 61 -8.11 9.79 -8.89
N ILE A 62 -8.71 8.61 -9.04
CA ILE A 62 -8.05 7.38 -9.42
C ILE A 62 -8.71 6.91 -10.71
N LYS A 63 -7.89 6.56 -11.71
CA LYS A 63 -8.26 5.81 -12.89
C LYS A 63 -7.18 4.74 -13.10
N LYS A 64 -7.49 3.49 -12.79
CA LYS A 64 -6.52 2.42 -12.96
C LYS A 64 -6.29 2.08 -14.45
N PRO A 65 -5.09 1.55 -14.78
CA PRO A 65 -3.88 1.57 -13.97
C PRO A 65 -3.16 2.93 -14.05
N TYR A 66 -2.29 3.20 -13.09
CA TYR A 66 -1.28 4.29 -13.09
C TYR A 66 -1.75 5.74 -13.22
N ASN A 67 -3.03 6.05 -13.39
CA ASN A 67 -3.51 7.43 -13.48
C ASN A 67 -4.13 7.84 -12.16
N ILE A 68 -3.40 8.60 -11.37
CA ILE A 68 -3.85 9.17 -10.11
C ILE A 68 -3.60 10.67 -10.17
N ARG A 69 -4.53 11.43 -9.63
CA ARG A 69 -4.36 12.86 -9.38
C ARG A 69 -4.79 13.17 -7.96
N ILE A 70 -3.91 13.78 -7.19
CA ILE A 70 -4.13 14.21 -5.81
C ILE A 70 -3.82 15.69 -5.76
N GLU A 71 -4.71 16.48 -5.19
CA GLU A 71 -4.45 17.89 -4.97
C GLU A 71 -4.81 18.24 -3.54
N TYR A 72 -3.87 18.90 -2.88
CA TYR A 72 -4.05 19.42 -1.54
C TYR A 72 -4.62 20.84 -1.63
N GLU A 73 -5.55 21.16 -0.74
CA GLU A 73 -6.11 22.50 -0.59
C GLU A 73 -5.06 23.47 -0.02
N ASN A 74 -5.28 24.77 -0.25
CA ASN A 74 -4.51 25.85 0.37
C ASN A 74 -4.49 25.72 1.91
N PRO A 75 -3.41 26.16 2.58
CA PRO A 75 -2.27 26.95 2.07
C PRO A 75 -1.11 26.11 1.52
N HIS A 76 -1.27 24.79 1.34
CA HIS A 76 -0.19 23.90 0.89
C HIS A 76 -0.53 23.25 -0.45
N PRO A 77 -0.45 23.98 -1.56
CA PRO A 77 -0.87 23.51 -2.89
C PRO A 77 0.14 22.51 -3.47
N LEU A 78 0.10 21.28 -2.95
CA LEU A 78 0.82 20.13 -3.50
C LEU A 78 -0.08 19.42 -4.50
N ILE A 79 0.41 19.23 -5.72
CA ILE A 79 -0.23 18.45 -6.77
C ILE A 79 0.59 17.20 -6.98
N ILE A 80 -0.05 16.03 -6.97
CA ILE A 80 0.57 14.75 -7.25
C ILE A 80 -0.16 14.13 -8.44
N VAL A 81 0.57 13.83 -9.51
CA VAL A 81 0.04 13.08 -10.65
C VAL A 81 0.89 11.84 -10.88
N SER A 82 0.30 10.76 -11.35
CA SER A 82 1.06 9.55 -11.65
C SER A 82 0.97 9.15 -13.12
N ASN A 83 1.98 8.43 -13.57
CA ASN A 83 2.00 7.68 -14.81
C ASN A 83 2.57 6.28 -14.56
N LYS A 84 2.90 5.55 -15.63
CA LYS A 84 3.43 4.18 -15.53
C LYS A 84 4.74 4.09 -14.73
N ASP A 85 5.54 5.16 -14.70
CA ASP A 85 6.92 5.12 -14.22
C ASP A 85 7.10 5.91 -12.92
N TYR A 86 6.32 6.98 -12.70
CA TYR A 86 6.51 7.92 -11.61
C TYR A 86 5.21 8.44 -11.00
N PHE A 87 5.31 8.78 -9.71
CA PHE A 87 4.58 9.89 -9.11
C PHE A 87 5.38 11.18 -9.33
N ILE A 88 4.73 12.19 -9.90
CA ILE A 88 5.27 13.53 -10.11
C ILE A 88 4.61 14.44 -9.08
N LEU A 89 5.42 14.95 -8.15
CA LEU A 89 5.00 15.84 -7.08
C LEU A 89 5.39 17.25 -7.48
N TYR A 90 4.41 18.14 -7.60
CA TYR A 90 4.59 19.55 -7.87
C TYR A 90 4.16 20.37 -6.66
N ASN A 91 5.11 21.02 -6.00
CA ASN A 91 4.82 22.03 -4.98
C ASN A 91 4.68 23.39 -5.66
N ALA A 92 3.46 23.91 -5.74
CA ALA A 92 3.18 25.17 -6.41
C ALA A 92 3.69 26.40 -5.62
N GLU A 93 3.96 26.26 -4.32
CA GLU A 93 4.51 27.34 -3.48
C GLU A 93 5.97 27.65 -3.86
N ASP A 94 6.79 26.60 -3.96
CA ASP A 94 8.23 26.73 -4.23
C ASP A 94 8.60 26.48 -5.70
N ASN A 95 7.61 26.20 -6.55
CA ASN A 95 7.78 25.77 -7.94
C ASN A 95 8.73 24.57 -8.10
N LEU A 96 8.68 23.63 -7.15
CA LEU A 96 9.55 22.45 -7.10
C LEU A 96 8.85 21.23 -7.69
N ILE A 97 9.55 20.50 -8.55
CA ILE A 97 9.09 19.22 -9.10
C ILE A 97 9.99 18.09 -8.57
N MET A 98 9.37 17.03 -8.07
CA MET A 98 10.05 15.80 -7.65
C MET A 98 9.44 14.60 -8.36
N HIS A 99 10.29 13.65 -8.74
CA HIS A 99 9.89 12.38 -9.33
C HIS A 99 10.18 11.26 -8.33
N LEU A 100 9.13 10.54 -7.94
CA LEU A 100 9.22 9.35 -7.12
C LEU A 100 8.85 8.14 -8.00
N PRO A 101 9.66 7.08 -8.09
CA PRO A 101 9.29 5.87 -8.84
C PRO A 101 7.90 5.36 -8.47
N ILE A 102 7.13 4.84 -9.43
CA ILE A 102 5.75 4.38 -9.19
C ILE A 102 5.64 3.24 -8.17
N SER A 103 6.75 2.53 -7.96
CA SER A 103 6.88 1.47 -6.96
C SER A 103 7.08 2.02 -5.55
N GLU A 104 7.40 3.30 -5.42
CA GLU A 104 7.72 3.98 -4.18
C GLU A 104 6.57 4.91 -3.77
N GLY A 105 6.31 4.97 -2.46
CA GLY A 105 5.24 5.79 -1.90
C GLY A 105 3.95 5.02 -1.59
N PRO A 106 3.06 5.62 -0.78
CA PRO A 106 1.88 4.94 -0.26
C PRO A 106 0.78 4.74 -1.30
N TRP A 107 0.76 5.52 -2.39
CA TRP A 107 -0.30 5.49 -3.39
C TRP A 107 -0.15 4.35 -4.41
N THR A 108 0.96 3.62 -4.37
CA THR A 108 1.24 2.46 -5.24
C THR A 108 0.15 1.39 -5.18
N ILE A 109 -0.56 1.27 -4.04
CA ILE A 109 -1.69 0.34 -3.89
C ILE A 109 -2.85 0.64 -4.87
N PHE A 110 -2.94 1.87 -5.37
CA PHE A 110 -3.97 2.31 -6.31
C PHE A 110 -3.49 2.32 -7.77
N THR A 111 -2.24 1.96 -8.07
CA THR A 111 -1.69 2.08 -9.44
C THR A 111 -1.77 0.80 -10.24
N LYS A 112 -1.79 -0.38 -9.59
CA LYS A 112 -1.77 -1.69 -10.25
C LYS A 112 -3.18 -2.31 -10.37
N ASP A 113 -3.41 -3.00 -11.49
CA ASP A 113 -4.63 -3.80 -11.71
C ASP A 113 -4.66 -5.04 -10.81
N LYS A 114 -3.49 -5.68 -10.63
CA LYS A 114 -3.29 -6.77 -9.67
C LYS A 114 -2.32 -6.33 -8.60
N LEU A 115 -2.78 -6.35 -7.36
CA LEU A 115 -2.00 -6.05 -6.17
C LEU A 115 -1.67 -7.36 -5.46
N ASN A 116 -0.45 -7.47 -4.94
CA ASN A 116 -0.07 -8.52 -4.00
C ASN A 116 0.60 -7.81 -2.81
N LEU A 117 0.02 -7.99 -1.64
CA LEU A 117 0.40 -7.42 -0.36
C LEU A 117 1.02 -8.48 0.58
N SER A 118 1.00 -9.76 0.18
CA SER A 118 1.58 -10.90 0.91
C SER A 118 3.06 -11.14 0.60
#